data_AF-A0A6N2CNN7-F1
#
_entry.id   AF-A0A6N2CNN7-F1
#
_cell.length_a   1.000
_cell.length_b   1.000
_cell.length_c   1.000
_cell.angle_alpha   90.00
_cell.angle_beta   90.00
_cell.angle_gamma   90.00
#
_symmetry.space_group_name_H-M   'P 1'
#
loop_
_entity.id
_entity.type
_entity.pdbx_description
1 polymer ?
#
loop_
_entity_poly.entity_id
_entity_poly.type
_entity_poly.pdbx_seq_one_letter_code
_entity_poly.pdbx_strand_id
1 'polypeptide(L)'
;MTNLQNTPVRFLCFILFFCVTQSLFSLDELPLTRTLPENPTTAQLAAFRILPEPLWPVNGTPTAAENADLEDLLRDFAGLPPFTGNVVPLLQSIEDYLTAHPDSPWNPSLRLNLGLLYYREGFFTRALNTLESCWGCMEPQTHPRAKALADRAIGEFLLLNSKLGRFEVMETVFDDLVDRSIGGVATEFVSGARMGLHAMHAQPEIAFRCGPMALDRIYTHFDAERPNRQILLEAESTQQGTSLWQNSQWADQADIPLRLAQRSTGADIPMPALVHWNSGHFAAITDFRDGRFHVEDATFHDAMWITLEAIEDEASGYFLIPDDGNPLPTGWSAVDQTTAEGVWGRGYVYGYDEDETGPCDDQVGCGGDGRGMAVWNVHLMAVSLNLTDTPIAYSNPVGPKIAFTARYNQRDVNQPSVFAYPNLGPKWTFDWVSAIIDNPNQQ
;
A
#
# COMPACT_ATOMS: atom_id res chain seq x y z
N MET A 1 57.62 6.57 21.05
CA MET A 1 58.36 7.18 19.94
C MET A 1 58.23 6.28 18.72
N THR A 2 57.25 6.56 17.87
CA THR A 2 57.25 6.21 16.43
C THR A 2 56.11 7.00 15.79
N ASN A 3 56.48 7.97 14.96
CA ASN A 3 55.60 8.79 14.16
C ASN A 3 54.91 7.94 13.09
N LEU A 4 53.58 8.07 12.95
CA LEU A 4 52.88 7.73 11.72
C LEU A 4 52.43 9.03 11.07
N GLN A 5 53.04 9.32 9.94
CA GLN A 5 52.83 10.50 9.11
C GLN A 5 51.46 10.44 8.45
N ASN A 6 50.79 11.60 8.39
CA ASN A 6 49.61 11.85 7.57
C ASN A 6 49.92 11.63 6.09
N THR A 7 49.22 10.67 5.46
CA THR A 7 49.16 10.52 4.00
C THR A 7 47.74 10.89 3.55
N PRO A 8 47.54 11.96 2.75
CA PRO A 8 46.22 12.24 2.20
C PRO A 8 45.91 11.25 1.07
N VAL A 9 44.89 10.42 1.27
CA VAL A 9 44.32 9.57 0.23
C VAL A 9 43.55 10.46 -0.74
N ARG A 10 44.11 10.69 -1.92
CA ARG A 10 43.41 11.35 -3.04
C ARG A 10 42.53 10.33 -3.75
N PHE A 11 41.22 10.45 -3.62
CA PHE A 11 40.28 9.78 -4.52
C PHE A 11 40.35 10.45 -5.90
N LEU A 12 40.93 9.75 -6.88
CA LEU A 12 40.86 10.13 -8.28
C LEU A 12 39.52 9.64 -8.84
N CYS A 13 38.56 10.55 -8.99
CA CYS A 13 37.32 10.26 -9.71
C CYS A 13 37.58 10.48 -11.21
N PHE A 14 37.70 9.39 -11.98
CA PHE A 14 37.70 9.46 -13.44
C PHE A 14 36.25 9.60 -13.93
N ILE A 15 35.86 10.80 -14.35
CA ILE A 15 34.62 11.02 -15.11
C ILE A 15 34.99 10.92 -16.59
N LEU A 16 34.58 9.81 -17.22
CA LEU A 16 34.65 9.62 -18.67
C LEU A 16 33.60 10.52 -19.34
N PHE A 17 34.08 11.55 -20.05
CA PHE A 17 33.28 12.39 -20.92
C PHE A 17 32.84 11.58 -22.16
N PHE A 18 31.54 11.30 -22.29
CA PHE A 18 30.95 11.06 -23.61
C PHE A 18 30.45 12.40 -24.16
N CYS A 19 31.14 12.89 -25.19
CA CYS A 19 30.71 14.02 -25.98
C CYS A 19 29.53 13.58 -26.86
N VAL A 20 28.29 13.82 -26.42
CA VAL A 20 27.12 13.70 -27.29
C VAL A 20 26.98 15.04 -28.02
N THR A 21 27.48 15.05 -29.24
CA THR A 21 27.25 16.12 -30.21
C THR A 21 25.74 16.26 -30.47
N GLN A 22 25.24 17.49 -30.26
CA GLN A 22 23.98 18.07 -30.73
C GLN A 22 23.12 17.17 -31.63
N SER A 23 22.25 16.40 -31.00
CA SER A 23 20.91 16.15 -31.52
C SER A 23 20.00 17.03 -30.68
N LEU A 24 19.33 17.99 -31.31
CA LEU A 24 18.19 18.66 -30.69
C LEU A 24 17.23 17.55 -30.26
N PHE A 25 17.19 17.24 -28.97
CA PHE A 25 16.06 16.52 -28.41
C PHE A 25 14.87 17.42 -28.65
N SER A 26 14.06 17.09 -29.66
CA SER A 26 12.65 17.46 -29.60
C SER A 26 12.19 16.88 -28.27
N LEU A 27 11.93 17.74 -27.30
CA LEU A 27 10.92 17.43 -26.30
C LEU A 27 9.61 17.38 -27.07
N ASP A 28 9.44 16.32 -27.86
CA ASP A 28 8.10 15.79 -28.02
C ASP A 28 7.74 15.46 -26.58
N GLU A 29 6.89 16.31 -25.99
CA GLU A 29 6.08 15.92 -24.86
C GLU A 29 5.66 14.48 -25.17
N LEU A 30 6.19 13.49 -24.45
CA LEU A 30 5.52 12.20 -24.42
C LEU A 30 4.18 12.60 -23.82
N PRO A 31 3.12 12.74 -24.62
CA PRO A 31 1.87 13.17 -24.03
C PRO A 31 1.58 12.06 -23.03
N LEU A 32 1.07 12.42 -21.86
CA LEU A 32 0.26 11.48 -21.10
C LEU A 32 -0.96 11.16 -21.99
N THR A 33 -0.74 10.35 -23.04
CA THR A 33 -1.79 9.89 -23.93
C THR A 33 -2.62 8.97 -23.05
N ARG A 34 -3.77 9.48 -22.59
CA ARG A 34 -4.83 8.67 -21.97
C ARG A 34 -5.39 7.61 -22.92
N THR A 35 -4.89 7.53 -24.15
CA THR A 35 -5.37 6.67 -25.21
C THR A 35 -4.23 5.85 -25.78
N LEU A 36 -4.37 4.53 -25.73
CA LEU A 36 -3.50 3.61 -26.46
C LEU A 36 -3.69 3.78 -27.98
N PRO A 37 -2.61 3.81 -28.79
CA PRO A 37 -2.73 3.75 -30.24
C PRO A 37 -3.31 2.40 -30.67
N GLU A 38 -3.96 2.34 -31.83
CA GLU A 38 -4.45 1.07 -32.39
C GLU A 38 -3.28 0.09 -32.63
N ASN A 39 -3.44 -1.17 -32.20
CA ASN A 39 -2.40 -2.21 -32.31
C ASN A 39 -1.06 -1.77 -31.69
N PRO A 40 -1.03 -1.43 -30.38
CA PRO A 40 0.15 -0.93 -29.72
C PRO A 40 1.25 -2.00 -29.71
N THR A 41 2.48 -1.54 -29.88
CA THR A 41 3.67 -2.37 -29.68
C THR A 41 3.81 -2.78 -28.21
N THR A 42 4.55 -3.86 -27.94
CA THR A 42 4.91 -4.26 -26.57
C THR A 42 5.50 -3.10 -25.76
N ALA A 43 6.29 -2.23 -26.38
CA ALA A 43 6.86 -1.06 -25.72
C ALA A 43 5.81 -0.01 -25.36
N GLN A 44 4.80 0.19 -26.21
CA GLN A 44 3.69 1.11 -25.94
C GLN A 44 2.77 0.57 -24.83
N LEU A 45 2.48 -0.74 -24.83
CA LEU A 45 1.76 -1.40 -23.73
C LEU A 45 2.52 -1.27 -22.40
N ALA A 46 3.83 -1.56 -22.40
CA ALA A 46 4.69 -1.41 -21.22
C ALA A 46 4.82 0.05 -20.75
N ALA A 47 4.68 1.03 -21.65
CA ALA A 47 4.71 2.45 -21.34
C ALA A 47 3.37 3.00 -20.82
N PHE A 48 2.26 2.28 -21.02
CA PHE A 48 0.94 2.72 -20.59
C PHE A 48 0.79 2.65 -19.07
N ARG A 49 0.35 3.75 -18.44
CA ARG A 49 0.32 3.92 -16.98
C ARG A 49 -1.13 4.05 -16.51
N ILE A 50 -1.79 2.92 -16.31
CA ILE A 50 -3.15 2.84 -15.75
C ILE A 50 -3.26 1.93 -14.52
N LEU A 51 -2.31 0.99 -14.37
CA LEU A 51 -2.25 0.06 -13.25
C LEU A 51 -1.27 0.56 -12.16
N PRO A 52 -1.38 0.10 -10.90
CA PRO A 52 -0.51 0.51 -9.79
C PRO A 52 0.99 0.41 -10.07
N GLU A 53 1.42 -0.65 -10.75
CA GLU A 53 2.80 -0.96 -11.11
C GLU A 53 2.94 -1.02 -12.64
N PRO A 54 4.04 -0.48 -13.21
CA PRO A 54 4.32 -0.59 -14.64
C PRO A 54 4.31 -2.03 -15.14
N LEU A 55 3.69 -2.25 -16.30
CA LEU A 55 3.71 -3.54 -16.96
C LEU A 55 5.04 -3.78 -17.66
N TRP A 56 5.62 -4.95 -17.42
CA TRP A 56 6.83 -5.40 -18.10
C TRP A 56 6.75 -6.88 -18.46
N PRO A 57 7.13 -7.25 -19.70
CA PRO A 57 7.35 -8.65 -20.04
C PRO A 57 8.57 -9.20 -19.29
N VAL A 58 8.43 -10.40 -18.75
CA VAL A 58 9.47 -11.12 -18.03
C VAL A 58 9.74 -12.45 -18.74
N ASN A 59 11.02 -12.77 -18.93
CA ASN A 59 11.49 -14.05 -19.50
C ASN A 59 10.94 -14.42 -20.88
N GLY A 60 10.52 -13.45 -21.69
CA GLY A 60 10.07 -13.72 -23.05
C GLY A 60 9.58 -12.49 -23.80
N THR A 61 9.24 -12.72 -25.07
CA THR A 61 8.58 -11.73 -25.93
C THR A 61 7.11 -12.13 -26.06
N PRO A 62 6.17 -11.25 -25.66
CA PRO A 62 4.75 -11.51 -25.85
C PRO A 62 4.40 -11.70 -27.33
N THR A 63 3.44 -12.57 -27.59
CA THR A 63 2.84 -12.79 -28.90
C THR A 63 1.90 -11.64 -29.28
N ALA A 64 1.55 -11.55 -30.56
CA ALA A 64 0.58 -10.56 -31.03
C ALA A 64 -0.81 -10.76 -30.42
N ALA A 65 -1.22 -12.01 -30.18
CA ALA A 65 -2.50 -12.33 -29.54
C ALA A 65 -2.51 -11.88 -28.06
N GLU A 66 -1.47 -12.23 -27.31
CA GLU A 66 -1.32 -11.78 -25.90
C GLU A 66 -1.30 -10.26 -25.76
N ASN A 67 -0.73 -9.54 -26.74
CA ASN A 67 -0.72 -8.07 -26.76
C ASN A 67 -2.09 -7.49 -27.13
N ALA A 68 -2.84 -8.12 -28.03
CA ALA A 68 -4.18 -7.68 -28.41
C ALA A 68 -5.15 -7.83 -27.22
N ASP A 69 -5.11 -8.98 -26.53
CA ASP A 69 -5.97 -9.20 -25.37
C ASP A 69 -5.60 -8.27 -24.19
N LEU A 70 -4.30 -7.94 -24.05
CA LEU A 70 -3.85 -6.94 -23.06
C LEU A 70 -4.24 -5.52 -23.47
N GLU A 71 -4.25 -5.19 -24.76
CA GLU A 71 -4.72 -3.90 -25.25
C GLU A 71 -6.18 -3.67 -24.86
N ASP A 72 -7.06 -4.64 -25.10
CA ASP A 72 -8.48 -4.57 -24.77
C ASP A 72 -8.68 -4.34 -23.27
N LEU A 73 -7.99 -5.14 -22.43
CA LEU A 73 -8.00 -4.99 -20.98
C LEU A 73 -7.60 -3.56 -20.55
N LEU A 74 -6.50 -3.03 -21.08
CA LEU A 74 -6.00 -1.70 -20.68
C LEU A 74 -6.92 -0.57 -21.17
N ARG A 75 -7.61 -0.75 -22.30
CA ARG A 75 -8.63 0.19 -22.79
C ARG A 75 -9.84 0.21 -21.87
N ASP A 76 -10.29 -0.95 -21.38
CA ASP A 76 -11.40 -1.03 -20.43
C ASP A 76 -11.08 -0.34 -19.11
N PHE A 77 -9.85 -0.53 -18.58
CA PHE A 77 -9.36 0.23 -17.42
C PHE A 77 -9.34 1.75 -17.68
N ALA A 78 -8.86 2.19 -18.84
CA ALA A 78 -8.82 3.60 -19.19
C ALA A 78 -10.22 4.23 -19.40
N GLY A 79 -11.23 3.40 -19.66
CA GLY A 79 -12.62 3.82 -19.87
C GLY A 79 -13.43 4.00 -18.59
N LEU A 80 -12.93 3.58 -17.42
CA LEU A 80 -13.69 3.64 -16.17
C LEU A 80 -13.95 5.08 -15.71
N PRO A 81 -15.21 5.39 -15.33
CA PRO A 81 -15.51 6.62 -14.62
C PRO A 81 -14.80 6.65 -13.25
N PRO A 82 -14.15 7.76 -12.89
CA PRO A 82 -13.67 8.03 -11.52
C PRO A 82 -14.78 7.81 -10.47
N PHE A 83 -14.44 7.21 -9.33
CA PHE A 83 -15.26 7.05 -8.11
C PHE A 83 -16.53 6.19 -8.22
N THR A 84 -17.12 6.10 -9.42
CA THR A 84 -18.38 5.41 -9.72
C THR A 84 -18.19 4.15 -10.57
N GLY A 85 -16.97 3.93 -11.09
CA GLY A 85 -16.63 2.74 -11.83
C GLY A 85 -16.66 1.51 -10.93
N ASN A 86 -17.50 0.53 -11.26
CA ASN A 86 -17.37 -0.81 -10.72
C ASN A 86 -16.13 -1.46 -11.36
N VAL A 87 -15.07 -1.62 -10.58
CA VAL A 87 -13.79 -2.19 -11.05
C VAL A 87 -13.79 -3.72 -11.00
N VAL A 88 -14.75 -4.35 -10.32
CA VAL A 88 -14.83 -5.82 -10.18
C VAL A 88 -14.78 -6.54 -11.53
N PRO A 89 -15.54 -6.12 -12.57
CA PRO A 89 -15.42 -6.72 -13.90
C PRO A 89 -14.00 -6.63 -14.48
N LEU A 90 -13.24 -5.59 -14.17
CA LEU A 90 -11.88 -5.43 -14.68
C LEU A 90 -10.86 -6.28 -13.90
N LEU A 91 -11.07 -6.47 -12.61
CA LEU A 91 -10.31 -7.46 -11.83
C LEU A 91 -10.50 -8.84 -12.44
N GLN A 92 -11.76 -9.19 -12.78
CA GLN A 92 -12.08 -10.43 -13.49
C GLN A 92 -11.38 -10.49 -14.87
N SER A 93 -11.32 -9.40 -15.63
CA SER A 93 -10.60 -9.39 -16.91
C SER A 93 -9.10 -9.70 -16.76
N ILE A 94 -8.45 -9.29 -15.66
CA ILE A 94 -7.07 -9.70 -15.37
C ILE A 94 -7.00 -11.19 -15.04
N GLU A 95 -7.90 -11.72 -14.21
CA GLU A 95 -7.99 -13.15 -13.92
C GLU A 95 -8.18 -13.99 -15.20
N ASP A 96 -9.07 -13.54 -16.08
CA ASP A 96 -9.39 -14.20 -17.35
C ASP A 96 -8.16 -14.20 -18.28
N TYR A 97 -7.44 -13.08 -18.36
CA TYR A 97 -6.17 -13.00 -19.11
C TYR A 97 -5.14 -14.00 -18.56
N LEU A 98 -4.94 -14.02 -17.23
CA LEU A 98 -3.98 -14.92 -16.59
C LEU A 98 -4.34 -16.40 -16.80
N THR A 99 -5.63 -16.70 -16.95
CA THR A 99 -6.15 -18.04 -17.23
C THR A 99 -5.99 -18.42 -18.70
N ALA A 100 -6.28 -17.50 -19.62
CA ALA A 100 -6.18 -17.72 -21.06
C ALA A 100 -4.72 -17.84 -21.53
N HIS A 101 -3.81 -17.11 -20.89
CA HIS A 101 -2.39 -17.04 -21.26
C HIS A 101 -1.47 -17.41 -20.09
N PRO A 102 -1.48 -18.67 -19.60
CA PRO A 102 -0.77 -19.06 -18.37
C PRO A 102 0.75 -18.87 -18.43
N ASP A 103 1.33 -18.91 -19.63
CA ASP A 103 2.77 -18.75 -19.86
C ASP A 103 3.14 -17.36 -20.41
N SER A 104 2.20 -16.41 -20.44
CA SER A 104 2.46 -15.08 -21.00
C SER A 104 3.57 -14.36 -20.24
N PRO A 105 4.54 -13.74 -20.94
CA PRO A 105 5.56 -12.92 -20.31
C PRO A 105 5.00 -11.75 -19.49
N TRP A 106 3.75 -11.34 -19.70
CA TRP A 106 3.10 -10.27 -18.92
C TRP A 106 2.66 -10.72 -17.52
N ASN A 107 2.51 -12.03 -17.29
CA ASN A 107 1.90 -12.58 -16.08
C ASN A 107 2.53 -12.11 -14.76
N PRO A 108 3.86 -12.00 -14.63
CA PRO A 108 4.45 -11.52 -13.37
C PRO A 108 4.00 -10.10 -13.00
N SER A 109 3.97 -9.19 -13.98
CA SER A 109 3.53 -7.81 -13.75
C SER A 109 2.01 -7.73 -13.52
N LEU A 110 1.22 -8.53 -14.25
CA LEU A 110 -0.24 -8.56 -14.09
C LEU A 110 -0.66 -9.15 -12.74
N ARG A 111 -0.01 -10.23 -12.27
CA ARG A 111 -0.29 -10.83 -10.95
C ARG A 111 0.01 -9.85 -9.81
N LEU A 112 1.13 -9.13 -9.89
CA LEU A 112 1.44 -8.10 -8.88
C LEU A 112 0.36 -7.03 -8.87
N ASN A 113 0.03 -6.47 -10.04
CA ASN A 113 -1.02 -5.46 -10.15
C ASN A 113 -2.38 -5.95 -9.65
N LEU A 114 -2.75 -7.20 -9.94
CA LEU A 114 -3.99 -7.80 -9.46
C LEU A 114 -4.03 -7.85 -7.93
N GLY A 115 -2.95 -8.29 -7.27
CA GLY A 115 -2.85 -8.29 -5.81
C GLY A 115 -2.96 -6.89 -5.20
N LEU A 116 -2.30 -5.91 -5.80
CA LEU A 116 -2.38 -4.50 -5.38
C LEU A 116 -3.78 -3.92 -5.56
N LEU A 117 -4.47 -4.27 -6.66
CA LEU A 117 -5.82 -3.80 -6.94
C LEU A 117 -6.85 -4.46 -6.02
N TYR A 118 -6.74 -5.77 -5.72
CA TYR A 118 -7.60 -6.40 -4.71
C TYR A 118 -7.48 -5.70 -3.37
N TYR A 119 -6.24 -5.41 -2.92
CA TYR A 119 -6.02 -4.70 -1.67
C TYR A 119 -6.70 -3.32 -1.68
N ARG A 120 -6.48 -2.52 -2.75
CA ARG A 120 -7.08 -1.19 -2.92
C ARG A 120 -8.61 -1.20 -2.94
N GLU A 121 -9.23 -2.29 -3.38
CA GLU A 121 -10.69 -2.39 -3.52
C GLU A 121 -11.33 -3.17 -2.37
N GLY A 122 -10.56 -3.51 -1.34
CA GLY A 122 -11.06 -4.14 -0.11
C GLY A 122 -11.13 -5.66 -0.14
N PHE A 123 -10.68 -6.32 -1.20
CA PHE A 123 -10.63 -7.79 -1.32
C PHE A 123 -9.38 -8.37 -0.62
N PHE A 124 -9.30 -8.21 0.71
CA PHE A 124 -8.10 -8.51 1.50
C PHE A 124 -7.61 -9.97 1.39
N THR A 125 -8.51 -10.95 1.47
CA THR A 125 -8.13 -12.37 1.36
C THR A 125 -7.64 -12.72 -0.05
N ARG A 126 -8.27 -12.16 -1.09
CA ARG A 126 -7.80 -12.32 -2.48
C ARG A 126 -6.43 -11.69 -2.66
N ALA A 127 -6.23 -10.47 -2.14
CA ALA A 127 -4.94 -9.78 -2.19
C ALA A 127 -3.83 -10.62 -1.55
N LEU A 128 -4.04 -11.15 -0.34
CA LEU A 128 -3.09 -12.03 0.34
C LEU A 128 -2.71 -13.24 -0.53
N ASN A 129 -3.70 -13.97 -1.03
CA ASN A 129 -3.48 -15.16 -1.85
C ASN A 129 -2.74 -14.83 -3.15
N THR A 130 -3.12 -13.73 -3.82
CA THR A 130 -2.50 -13.31 -5.07
C THR A 130 -1.07 -12.85 -4.86
N LEU A 131 -0.78 -12.06 -3.82
CA LEU A 131 0.56 -11.57 -3.52
C LEU A 131 1.50 -12.72 -3.10
N GLU A 132 1.01 -13.66 -2.30
CA GLU A 132 1.75 -14.88 -1.92
C GLU A 132 2.09 -15.74 -3.15
N SER A 133 1.11 -15.99 -4.02
CA SER A 133 1.33 -16.73 -5.26
C SER A 133 2.28 -15.98 -6.20
N CYS A 134 2.13 -14.67 -6.32
CA CYS A 134 2.98 -13.80 -7.14
C CYS A 134 4.44 -13.93 -6.70
N TRP A 135 4.68 -13.87 -5.38
CA TRP A 135 5.98 -14.12 -4.78
C TRP A 135 6.51 -15.53 -5.07
N GLY A 136 5.73 -16.58 -4.76
CA GLY A 136 6.15 -17.98 -4.90
C GLY A 136 6.48 -18.37 -6.35
N CYS A 137 5.82 -17.76 -7.33
CA CYS A 137 6.12 -17.99 -8.75
C CYS A 137 7.42 -17.32 -9.24
N MET A 138 8.09 -16.49 -8.41
CA MET A 138 9.26 -15.68 -8.82
C MET A 138 10.59 -16.06 -8.12
N GLU A 139 10.76 -17.33 -7.74
CA GLU A 139 11.99 -17.88 -7.15
C GLU A 139 13.25 -17.77 -8.03
N PRO A 140 14.44 -17.74 -7.39
CA PRO A 140 15.35 -16.61 -7.41
C PRO A 140 15.76 -16.24 -8.83
N GLN A 141 15.04 -15.27 -9.39
CA GLN A 141 15.30 -14.80 -10.75
C GLN A 141 16.61 -14.01 -10.80
N THR A 142 17.51 -14.42 -11.69
CA THR A 142 18.70 -13.65 -12.06
C THR A 142 18.32 -12.35 -12.78
N HIS A 143 17.09 -12.23 -13.29
CA HIS A 143 16.61 -11.05 -14.00
C HIS A 143 16.22 -9.92 -13.03
N PRO A 144 16.87 -8.74 -13.08
CA PRO A 144 16.65 -7.67 -12.10
C PRO A 144 15.19 -7.20 -11.97
N ARG A 145 14.45 -7.13 -13.07
CA ARG A 145 13.03 -6.70 -13.04
C ARG A 145 12.12 -7.72 -12.38
N ALA A 146 12.32 -9.00 -12.64
CA ALA A 146 11.50 -10.05 -12.04
C ALA A 146 11.77 -10.13 -10.54
N LYS A 147 13.04 -9.98 -10.15
CA LYS A 147 13.43 -9.81 -8.75
C LYS A 147 12.70 -8.62 -8.10
N ALA A 148 12.66 -7.46 -8.75
CA ALA A 148 12.01 -6.26 -8.21
C ALA A 148 10.49 -6.44 -8.03
N LEU A 149 9.81 -7.08 -8.98
CA LEU A 149 8.38 -7.42 -8.86
C LEU A 149 8.13 -8.39 -7.70
N ALA A 150 8.98 -9.42 -7.57
CA ALA A 150 8.90 -10.40 -6.48
C ALA A 150 9.14 -9.74 -5.11
N ASP A 151 10.15 -8.87 -5.03
CA ASP A 151 10.45 -8.11 -3.81
C ASP A 151 9.26 -7.22 -3.42
N ARG A 152 8.62 -6.52 -4.37
CA ARG A 152 7.39 -5.75 -4.11
C ARG A 152 6.27 -6.66 -3.60
N ALA A 153 6.02 -7.78 -4.26
CA ALA A 153 4.97 -8.72 -3.88
C ALA A 153 5.14 -9.23 -2.44
N ILE A 154 6.35 -9.66 -2.06
CA ILE A 154 6.60 -10.17 -0.70
C ILE A 154 6.56 -9.07 0.35
N GLY A 155 7.03 -7.85 0.02
CA GLY A 155 6.92 -6.70 0.90
C GLY A 155 5.46 -6.37 1.22
N GLU A 156 4.62 -6.27 0.19
CA GLU A 156 3.18 -6.01 0.33
C GLU A 156 2.46 -7.12 1.09
N PHE A 157 2.78 -8.38 0.79
CA PHE A 157 2.24 -9.52 1.51
C PHE A 157 2.58 -9.47 3.01
N LEU A 158 3.83 -9.20 3.35
CA LEU A 158 4.27 -9.09 4.74
C LEU A 158 3.63 -7.91 5.46
N LEU A 159 3.54 -6.76 4.80
CA LEU A 159 2.90 -5.58 5.37
C LEU A 159 1.40 -5.83 5.63
N LEU A 160 0.69 -6.43 4.67
CA LEU A 160 -0.73 -6.78 4.83
C LEU A 160 -0.95 -7.80 5.95
N ASN A 161 -0.11 -8.83 6.06
CA ASN A 161 -0.17 -9.77 7.18
C ASN A 161 0.15 -9.09 8.52
N SER A 162 1.04 -8.10 8.52
CA SER A 162 1.33 -7.29 9.72
C SER A 162 0.09 -6.50 10.13
N LYS A 163 -0.54 -5.78 9.20
CA LYS A 163 -1.77 -5.02 9.47
C LYS A 163 -2.89 -5.90 10.03
N LEU A 164 -3.03 -7.12 9.49
CA LEU A 164 -4.01 -8.13 9.94
C LEU A 164 -3.58 -8.93 11.18
N GLY A 165 -2.40 -8.68 11.75
CA GLY A 165 -1.93 -9.37 12.95
C GLY A 165 -1.66 -10.87 12.77
N ARG A 166 -1.38 -11.33 11.54
CA ARG A 166 -1.12 -12.74 11.20
C ARG A 166 0.35 -13.10 11.44
N PHE A 167 0.81 -12.95 12.68
CA PHE A 167 2.23 -13.06 13.03
C PHE A 167 2.83 -14.43 12.75
N GLU A 168 2.05 -15.51 12.87
CA GLU A 168 2.53 -16.87 12.63
C GLU A 168 2.94 -17.08 11.15
N VAL A 169 2.20 -16.44 10.24
CA VAL A 169 2.53 -16.42 8.80
C VAL A 169 3.81 -15.62 8.57
N MET A 170 3.95 -14.46 9.22
CA MET A 170 5.14 -13.62 9.09
C MET A 170 6.41 -14.31 9.60
N GLU A 171 6.33 -15.01 10.75
CA GLU A 171 7.46 -15.81 11.27
C GLU A 171 7.96 -16.81 10.23
N THR A 172 7.03 -17.56 9.63
CA THR A 172 7.34 -18.56 8.61
C THR A 172 8.03 -17.92 7.39
N VAL A 173 7.49 -16.81 6.91
CA VAL A 173 8.04 -16.11 5.73
C VAL A 173 9.39 -15.46 6.04
N PHE A 174 9.60 -14.95 7.25
CA PHE A 174 10.89 -14.36 7.61
C PHE A 174 12.00 -15.40 7.72
N ASP A 175 11.69 -16.64 8.10
CA ASP A 175 12.63 -17.76 8.06
C ASP A 175 13.06 -18.06 6.61
N ASP A 176 12.12 -17.99 5.65
CA ASP A 176 12.42 -18.17 4.22
C ASP A 176 13.21 -17.00 3.60
N LEU A 177 13.15 -15.81 4.20
CA LEU A 177 13.79 -14.59 3.67
C LEU A 177 15.23 -14.36 4.16
N VAL A 178 15.74 -15.14 5.12
CA VAL A 178 17.02 -14.88 5.81
C VAL A 178 18.18 -14.61 4.84
N ASP A 179 18.30 -15.38 3.76
CA ASP A 179 19.42 -15.31 2.82
C ASP A 179 19.14 -14.45 1.58
N ARG A 180 17.97 -13.82 1.48
CA ARG A 180 17.58 -13.05 0.29
C ARG A 180 17.74 -11.55 0.51
N SER A 181 18.51 -10.91 -0.36
CA SER A 181 18.54 -9.45 -0.46
C SER A 181 17.19 -8.93 -0.96
N ILE A 182 16.54 -8.03 -0.24
CA ILE A 182 15.36 -7.27 -0.69
C ILE A 182 15.82 -5.90 -1.19
N GLY A 183 15.24 -5.42 -2.30
CA GLY A 183 15.59 -4.15 -2.92
C GLY A 183 14.41 -3.18 -3.02
N GLY A 184 14.73 -1.92 -3.30
CA GLY A 184 13.74 -0.87 -3.53
C GLY A 184 12.83 -0.59 -2.34
N VAL A 185 11.62 -0.13 -2.64
CA VAL A 185 10.58 0.23 -1.65
C VAL A 185 10.18 -0.93 -0.73
N ALA A 186 10.27 -2.17 -1.24
CA ALA A 186 9.96 -3.37 -0.47
C ALA A 186 10.82 -3.54 0.79
N THR A 187 12.01 -2.94 0.83
CA THR A 187 12.85 -2.95 2.04
C THR A 187 12.16 -2.31 3.23
N GLU A 188 11.35 -1.27 3.01
CA GLU A 188 10.61 -0.59 4.08
C GLU A 188 9.40 -1.41 4.52
N PHE A 189 8.67 -2.03 3.59
CA PHE A 189 7.56 -2.92 3.94
C PHE A 189 8.02 -4.12 4.77
N VAL A 190 9.13 -4.73 4.38
CA VAL A 190 9.76 -5.82 5.14
C VAL A 190 10.24 -5.32 6.50
N SER A 191 10.85 -4.14 6.59
CA SER A 191 11.28 -3.54 7.86
C SER A 191 10.09 -3.24 8.77
N GLY A 192 9.02 -2.65 8.23
CA GLY A 192 7.76 -2.36 8.92
C GLY A 192 7.12 -3.64 9.47
N ALA A 193 7.02 -4.68 8.65
CA ALA A 193 6.51 -5.98 9.09
C ALA A 193 7.38 -6.63 10.18
N ARG A 194 8.71 -6.48 10.14
CA ARG A 194 9.60 -6.96 11.22
C ARG A 194 9.36 -6.21 12.53
N MET A 195 9.19 -4.89 12.47
CA MET A 195 8.85 -4.09 13.65
C MET A 195 7.48 -4.48 14.20
N GLY A 196 6.48 -4.65 13.33
CA GLY A 196 5.15 -5.11 13.69
C GLY A 196 5.17 -6.48 14.37
N LEU A 197 5.88 -7.45 13.77
CA LEU A 197 6.06 -8.78 14.38
C LEU A 197 6.70 -8.67 15.78
N HIS A 198 7.77 -7.88 15.93
CA HIS A 198 8.39 -7.69 17.23
C HIS A 198 7.41 -7.09 18.26
N ALA A 199 6.67 -6.06 17.88
CA ALA A 199 5.67 -5.42 18.74
C ALA A 199 4.55 -6.38 19.14
N MET A 200 4.07 -7.22 18.22
CA MET A 200 3.06 -8.25 18.48
C MET A 200 3.49 -9.27 19.53
N HIS A 201 4.78 -9.62 19.59
CA HIS A 201 5.31 -10.50 20.64
C HIS A 201 5.61 -9.77 21.93
N ALA A 202 6.18 -8.57 21.85
CA ALA A 202 6.67 -7.85 23.01
C ALA A 202 5.54 -7.17 23.81
N GLN A 203 4.50 -6.70 23.12
CA GLN A 203 3.42 -5.89 23.68
C GLN A 203 2.05 -6.25 23.06
N PRO A 204 1.62 -7.52 23.15
CA PRO A 204 0.33 -7.97 22.60
C PRO A 204 -0.88 -7.20 23.15
N GLU A 205 -0.76 -6.57 24.31
CA GLU A 205 -1.78 -5.75 24.96
C GLU A 205 -2.11 -4.44 24.21
N ILE A 206 -1.17 -3.90 23.43
CA ILE A 206 -1.43 -2.71 22.60
C ILE A 206 -1.31 -2.97 21.10
N ALA A 207 -0.77 -4.12 20.71
CA ALA A 207 -0.56 -4.46 19.31
C ALA A 207 -1.86 -4.80 18.57
N PHE A 208 -2.79 -5.56 19.18
CA PHE A 208 -3.93 -6.18 18.48
C PHE A 208 -5.27 -5.49 18.75
N ARG A 209 -5.35 -4.17 18.57
CA ARG A 209 -6.50 -3.33 18.99
C ARG A 209 -7.45 -2.91 17.88
N CYS A 210 -7.53 -3.67 16.78
CA CYS A 210 -8.44 -3.37 15.66
C CYS A 210 -9.89 -3.12 16.09
N GLY A 211 -10.45 -3.94 16.99
CA GLY A 211 -11.82 -3.79 17.50
C GLY A 211 -12.06 -2.47 18.25
N PRO A 212 -11.34 -2.18 19.34
CA PRO A 212 -11.46 -0.91 20.05
C PRO A 212 -11.20 0.32 19.17
N MET A 213 -10.25 0.24 18.24
CA MET A 213 -9.95 1.37 17.34
C MET A 213 -11.04 1.56 16.28
N ALA A 214 -11.68 0.49 15.79
CA ALA A 214 -12.87 0.60 14.95
C ALA A 214 -14.04 1.25 15.73
N LEU A 215 -14.24 0.86 16.99
CA LEU A 215 -15.22 1.52 17.86
C LEU A 215 -14.90 3.01 18.08
N ASP A 216 -13.63 3.39 18.18
CA ASP A 216 -13.21 4.80 18.27
C ASP A 216 -13.62 5.58 17.01
N ARG A 217 -13.47 5.00 15.82
CA ARG A 217 -13.96 5.62 14.57
C ARG A 217 -15.48 5.79 14.59
N ILE A 218 -16.22 4.75 14.97
CA ILE A 218 -17.68 4.81 15.11
C ILE A 218 -18.10 5.86 16.14
N TYR A 219 -17.39 5.95 17.26
CA TYR A 219 -17.65 6.91 18.32
C TYR A 219 -17.63 8.35 17.79
N THR A 220 -16.63 8.68 16.97
CA THR A 220 -16.50 10.01 16.36
C THR A 220 -17.64 10.36 15.39
N HIS A 221 -18.39 9.37 14.91
CA HIS A 221 -19.55 9.58 14.02
C HIS A 221 -20.84 9.95 14.76
N PHE A 222 -21.02 9.51 16.01
CA PHE A 222 -22.24 9.80 16.78
C PHE A 222 -22.23 11.23 17.37
N ASP A 223 -21.24 11.56 18.20
CA ASP A 223 -20.99 12.89 18.77
C ASP A 223 -19.62 12.90 19.48
N ALA A 224 -18.70 13.76 19.03
CA ALA A 224 -17.31 13.82 19.51
C ALA A 224 -17.18 14.29 20.98
N GLU A 225 -18.23 14.88 21.57
CA GLU A 225 -18.24 15.33 22.98
C GLU A 225 -18.86 14.33 23.96
N ARG A 226 -19.17 13.10 23.51
CA ARG A 226 -19.61 12.06 24.44
C ARG A 226 -18.55 11.87 25.54
N PRO A 227 -18.98 11.51 26.77
CA PRO A 227 -18.04 11.01 27.77
C PRO A 227 -17.54 9.62 27.36
N ASN A 228 -16.46 9.14 27.98
CA ASN A 228 -16.01 7.73 27.92
C ASN A 228 -15.22 7.27 26.69
N ARG A 229 -14.85 8.12 25.72
CA ARG A 229 -13.93 7.77 24.62
C ARG A 229 -12.65 7.07 25.10
N GLN A 230 -12.11 7.53 26.23
CA GLN A 230 -10.86 7.03 26.82
C GLN A 230 -10.87 5.52 27.07
N ILE A 231 -12.04 4.92 27.33
CA ILE A 231 -12.18 3.47 27.55
C ILE A 231 -11.71 2.68 26.31
N LEU A 232 -11.98 3.19 25.10
CA LEU A 232 -11.57 2.56 23.84
C LEU A 232 -10.06 2.72 23.60
N LEU A 233 -9.52 3.91 23.93
CA LEU A 233 -8.11 4.23 23.75
C LEU A 233 -7.19 3.42 24.70
N GLU A 234 -7.69 3.11 25.90
CA GLU A 234 -7.01 2.33 26.93
C GLU A 234 -7.35 0.84 26.89
N ALA A 235 -8.23 0.40 25.97
CA ALA A 235 -8.59 -1.01 25.85
C ALA A 235 -7.36 -1.86 25.48
N GLU A 236 -7.06 -2.83 26.33
CA GLU A 236 -5.98 -3.79 26.13
C GLU A 236 -6.47 -5.03 25.36
N SER A 237 -5.64 -5.51 24.44
CA SER A 237 -5.84 -6.76 23.71
C SER A 237 -5.04 -7.92 24.33
N THR A 238 -5.08 -9.08 23.69
CA THR A 238 -4.21 -10.21 24.01
C THR A 238 -3.50 -10.68 22.75
N GLN A 239 -2.65 -11.71 22.84
CA GLN A 239 -2.03 -12.32 21.66
C GLN A 239 -3.08 -12.95 20.69
N GLN A 240 -4.28 -13.27 21.20
CA GLN A 240 -5.42 -13.70 20.38
C GLN A 240 -6.17 -12.53 19.74
N GLY A 241 -5.86 -11.29 20.14
CA GLY A 241 -6.59 -10.08 19.75
C GLY A 241 -7.73 -9.76 20.69
N THR A 242 -8.84 -9.31 20.10
CA THR A 242 -10.10 -8.99 20.80
C THR A 242 -11.23 -9.83 20.23
N SER A 243 -12.22 -10.19 21.05
CA SER A 243 -13.43 -10.87 20.56
C SER A 243 -14.55 -9.87 20.25
N LEU A 244 -15.51 -10.28 19.42
CA LEU A 244 -16.70 -9.49 19.13
C LEU A 244 -17.50 -9.20 20.41
N TRP A 245 -17.52 -10.15 21.35
CA TRP A 245 -18.12 -9.94 22.67
C TRP A 245 -17.40 -8.85 23.47
N GLN A 246 -16.06 -8.87 23.53
CA GLN A 246 -15.32 -7.79 24.21
C GLN A 246 -15.60 -6.42 23.56
N ASN A 247 -15.68 -6.38 22.23
CA ASN A 247 -16.05 -5.17 21.51
C ASN A 247 -17.46 -4.68 21.84
N SER A 248 -18.46 -5.56 21.99
CA SER A 248 -19.80 -5.12 22.43
C SER A 248 -19.76 -4.54 23.85
N GLN A 249 -19.00 -5.15 24.76
CA GLN A 249 -18.86 -4.65 26.12
C GLN A 249 -18.15 -3.28 26.18
N TRP A 250 -17.15 -3.04 25.33
CA TRP A 250 -16.53 -1.72 25.23
C TRP A 250 -17.44 -0.69 24.58
N ALA A 251 -18.25 -1.08 23.59
CA ALA A 251 -19.28 -0.20 23.03
C ALA A 251 -20.29 0.24 24.10
N ASP A 252 -20.78 -0.70 24.93
CA ASP A 252 -21.67 -0.40 26.06
C ASP A 252 -21.02 0.56 27.06
N GLN A 253 -19.77 0.30 27.46
CA GLN A 253 -19.03 1.14 28.41
C GLN A 253 -18.72 2.53 27.88
N ALA A 254 -18.51 2.66 26.56
CA ALA A 254 -18.29 3.91 25.87
C ALA A 254 -19.61 4.62 25.47
N ASP A 255 -20.76 4.12 25.91
CA ASP A 255 -22.10 4.63 25.57
C ASP A 255 -22.33 4.74 24.04
N ILE A 256 -21.82 3.77 23.26
CA ILE A 256 -22.11 3.63 21.84
C ILE A 256 -23.30 2.68 21.67
N PRO A 257 -24.45 3.13 21.13
CA PRO A 257 -25.65 2.32 21.04
C PRO A 257 -25.53 1.31 19.90
N LEU A 258 -24.79 0.22 20.13
CA LEU A 258 -24.61 -0.87 19.17
C LEU A 258 -25.11 -2.18 19.77
N ARG A 259 -25.45 -3.13 18.90
CA ARG A 259 -25.86 -4.48 19.27
C ARG A 259 -25.27 -5.54 18.38
N LEU A 260 -25.05 -6.71 18.95
CA LEU A 260 -24.55 -7.91 18.29
C LEU A 260 -25.57 -8.44 17.27
N ALA A 261 -25.15 -8.59 16.02
CA ALA A 261 -26.01 -9.12 14.98
C ALA A 261 -25.22 -9.89 13.91
N GLN A 262 -25.87 -10.88 13.31
CA GLN A 262 -25.37 -11.62 12.17
C GLN A 262 -26.15 -11.23 10.92
N ARG A 263 -25.43 -10.89 9.87
CA ARG A 263 -25.96 -10.48 8.57
C ARG A 263 -26.11 -11.69 7.65
N SER A 264 -27.24 -11.78 6.96
CA SER A 264 -27.40 -12.64 5.78
C SER A 264 -26.92 -11.90 4.53
N THR A 265 -26.27 -12.60 3.61
CA THR A 265 -25.84 -12.06 2.30
C THR A 265 -26.98 -11.30 1.60
N GLY A 266 -26.68 -10.10 1.10
CA GLY A 266 -27.64 -9.23 0.42
C GLY A 266 -28.54 -8.38 1.32
N ALA A 267 -28.47 -8.53 2.65
CA ALA A 267 -29.20 -7.64 3.57
C ALA A 267 -28.57 -6.24 3.63
N ASP A 268 -29.34 -5.17 3.74
CA ASP A 268 -28.76 -3.83 3.90
C ASP A 268 -27.89 -3.75 5.17
N ILE A 269 -26.88 -2.88 5.16
CA ILE A 269 -25.96 -2.65 6.28
C ILE A 269 -26.37 -1.35 6.99
N PRO A 270 -26.98 -1.42 8.18
CA PRO A 270 -27.24 -0.23 8.98
C PRO A 270 -25.91 0.38 9.45
N MET A 271 -25.77 1.70 9.39
CA MET A 271 -24.53 2.40 9.72
C MET A 271 -24.73 3.43 10.84
N PRO A 272 -23.68 3.74 11.63
CA PRO A 272 -22.34 3.14 11.56
C PRO A 272 -22.35 1.70 12.12
N ALA A 273 -21.46 0.85 11.61
CA ALA A 273 -21.35 -0.54 12.03
C ALA A 273 -19.89 -0.97 12.22
N LEU A 274 -19.65 -1.87 13.18
CA LEU A 274 -18.40 -2.60 13.26
C LEU A 274 -18.58 -3.91 12.50
N VAL A 275 -17.67 -4.21 11.58
CA VAL A 275 -17.68 -5.42 10.75
C VAL A 275 -16.53 -6.33 11.14
N HIS A 276 -16.78 -7.63 11.16
CA HIS A 276 -15.74 -8.64 11.25
C HIS A 276 -15.44 -9.23 9.86
N TRP A 277 -14.16 -9.22 9.47
CA TRP A 277 -13.66 -9.77 8.21
C TRP A 277 -13.24 -11.24 8.36
N ASN A 278 -13.35 -12.01 7.27
CA ASN A 278 -12.89 -13.40 7.16
C ASN A 278 -11.38 -13.54 7.39
N SER A 279 -10.62 -12.47 7.18
CA SER A 279 -9.20 -12.37 7.51
C SER A 279 -8.90 -12.35 9.02
N GLY A 280 -9.93 -12.34 9.87
CA GLY A 280 -9.80 -12.29 11.34
C GLY A 280 -9.46 -10.88 11.82
N HIS A 281 -10.21 -9.88 11.38
CA HIS A 281 -9.97 -8.47 11.62
C HIS A 281 -11.29 -7.70 11.84
N PHE A 282 -11.25 -6.57 12.54
CA PHE A 282 -12.41 -5.69 12.72
C PHE A 282 -12.14 -4.31 12.14
N ALA A 283 -13.13 -3.75 11.43
CA ALA A 283 -13.09 -2.37 10.94
C ALA A 283 -14.43 -1.66 11.19
N ALA A 284 -14.45 -0.34 11.01
CA ALA A 284 -15.65 0.46 11.08
C ALA A 284 -16.20 0.73 9.67
N ILE A 285 -17.50 0.55 9.46
CA ILE A 285 -18.24 1.06 8.31
C ILE A 285 -19.00 2.29 8.77
N THR A 286 -18.69 3.46 8.21
CA THR A 286 -19.20 4.75 8.72
C THR A 286 -20.06 5.53 7.74
N ASP A 287 -20.00 5.24 6.43
CA ASP A 287 -20.80 5.96 5.42
C ASP A 287 -21.05 5.10 4.17
N PHE A 288 -22.00 5.52 3.34
CA PHE A 288 -22.28 4.93 2.04
C PHE A 288 -22.59 6.03 1.02
N ARG A 289 -21.79 6.10 -0.04
CA ARG A 289 -21.91 7.11 -1.10
C ARG A 289 -21.61 6.47 -2.44
N ASP A 290 -22.42 6.81 -3.45
CA ASP A 290 -22.21 6.41 -4.84
C ASP A 290 -21.97 4.91 -5.06
N GLY A 291 -22.62 4.05 -4.27
CA GLY A 291 -22.51 2.59 -4.39
C GLY A 291 -21.33 1.97 -3.61
N ARG A 292 -20.57 2.77 -2.86
CA ARG A 292 -19.44 2.33 -2.05
C ARG A 292 -19.64 2.65 -0.57
N PHE A 293 -19.11 1.78 0.28
CA PHE A 293 -19.07 1.92 1.72
C PHE A 293 -17.74 2.51 2.16
N HIS A 294 -17.79 3.49 3.05
CA HIS A 294 -16.63 4.06 3.71
C HIS A 294 -16.24 3.18 4.88
N VAL A 295 -15.04 2.58 4.79
CA VAL A 295 -14.44 1.73 5.80
C VAL A 295 -13.28 2.46 6.45
N GLU A 296 -13.35 2.69 7.75
CA GLU A 296 -12.28 3.30 8.53
C GLU A 296 -11.58 2.25 9.38
N ASP A 297 -10.26 2.19 9.23
CA ASP A 297 -9.44 1.17 9.87
C ASP A 297 -8.07 1.72 10.27
N ALA A 298 -7.81 1.76 11.58
CA ALA A 298 -6.57 2.29 12.13
C ALA A 298 -5.33 1.44 11.78
N THR A 299 -5.49 0.21 11.29
CA THR A 299 -4.37 -0.61 10.82
C THR A 299 -3.98 -0.29 9.38
N PHE A 300 -4.94 0.11 8.56
CA PHE A 300 -4.70 0.45 7.16
C PHE A 300 -4.21 1.89 6.94
N HIS A 301 -4.22 2.73 7.99
CA HIS A 301 -3.83 4.16 8.03
C HIS A 301 -4.76 5.09 7.22
N ASP A 302 -5.32 4.60 6.11
CA ASP A 302 -6.31 5.30 5.29
C ASP A 302 -7.72 4.72 5.46
N ALA A 303 -8.72 5.59 5.34
CA ALA A 303 -10.09 5.15 5.10
C ALA A 303 -10.24 4.70 3.65
N MET A 304 -11.11 3.71 3.41
CA MET A 304 -11.28 3.08 2.10
C MET A 304 -12.72 3.14 1.63
N TRP A 305 -12.95 3.42 0.35
CA TRP A 305 -14.26 3.28 -0.27
C TRP A 305 -14.35 1.95 -1.04
N ILE A 306 -15.08 0.98 -0.49
CA ILE A 306 -15.18 -0.38 -1.04
C ILE A 306 -16.61 -0.70 -1.50
N THR A 307 -16.75 -1.61 -2.47
CA THR A 307 -18.08 -1.95 -3.00
C THR A 307 -18.82 -2.93 -2.09
N LEU A 308 -20.13 -3.10 -2.31
CA LEU A 308 -20.90 -4.14 -1.63
C LEU A 308 -20.34 -5.53 -1.93
N GLU A 309 -19.91 -5.79 -3.17
CA GLU A 309 -19.30 -7.06 -3.57
C GLU A 309 -18.05 -7.39 -2.76
N ALA A 310 -17.20 -6.39 -2.46
CA ALA A 310 -16.04 -6.57 -1.58
C ALA A 310 -16.47 -6.94 -0.15
N ILE A 311 -17.50 -6.27 0.40
CA ILE A 311 -18.03 -6.61 1.72
C ILE A 311 -18.61 -8.03 1.74
N GLU A 312 -19.34 -8.44 0.71
CA GLU A 312 -19.91 -9.80 0.65
C GLU A 312 -18.85 -10.89 0.56
N ASP A 313 -17.73 -10.62 -0.12
CA ASP A 313 -16.62 -11.56 -0.25
C ASP A 313 -15.81 -11.67 1.05
N GLU A 314 -15.65 -10.55 1.76
CA GLU A 314 -14.68 -10.44 2.85
C GLU A 314 -15.31 -10.44 4.25
N ALA A 315 -16.58 -10.08 4.42
CA ALA A 315 -17.22 -10.08 5.73
C ALA A 315 -17.53 -11.51 6.19
N SER A 316 -17.30 -11.79 7.48
CA SER A 316 -17.67 -13.08 8.07
C SER A 316 -19.17 -13.18 8.41
N GLY A 317 -19.93 -12.11 8.16
CA GLY A 317 -21.33 -11.99 8.54
C GLY A 317 -21.57 -11.53 9.98
N TYR A 318 -20.54 -11.32 10.82
CA TYR A 318 -20.72 -10.85 12.20
C TYR A 318 -20.43 -9.36 12.34
N PHE A 319 -21.33 -8.64 13.02
CA PHE A 319 -21.26 -7.19 13.18
C PHE A 319 -21.70 -6.72 14.57
N LEU A 320 -21.32 -5.48 14.89
CA LEU A 320 -22.11 -4.63 15.77
C LEU A 320 -22.82 -3.58 14.91
N ILE A 321 -24.14 -3.49 15.01
CA ILE A 321 -24.96 -2.54 14.26
C ILE A 321 -25.67 -1.58 15.22
N PRO A 322 -26.18 -0.41 14.76
CA PRO A 322 -26.94 0.50 15.61
C PRO A 322 -28.09 -0.19 16.35
N ASP A 323 -28.19 0.09 17.64
CA ASP A 323 -29.32 -0.27 18.48
C ASP A 323 -30.21 0.95 18.72
N ASP A 324 -31.27 1.05 17.92
CA ASP A 324 -32.30 2.07 18.02
C ASP A 324 -33.50 1.61 18.87
N GLY A 325 -33.40 0.45 19.52
CA GLY A 325 -34.49 -0.17 20.29
C GLY A 325 -35.57 -0.84 19.43
N ASN A 326 -35.44 -0.85 18.10
CA ASN A 326 -36.36 -1.56 17.21
C ASN A 326 -35.93 -3.02 17.00
N PRO A 327 -36.82 -3.93 16.55
CA PRO A 327 -36.41 -5.26 16.12
C PRO A 327 -35.27 -5.23 15.09
N LEU A 328 -34.50 -6.32 15.02
CA LEU A 328 -33.45 -6.45 14.00
C LEU A 328 -34.02 -6.28 12.58
N PRO A 329 -33.30 -5.61 11.66
CA PRO A 329 -33.75 -5.45 10.29
C PRO A 329 -33.92 -6.80 9.57
N THR A 330 -34.64 -6.79 8.45
CA THR A 330 -34.78 -8.00 7.63
C THR A 330 -33.41 -8.48 7.14
N GLY A 331 -33.17 -9.79 7.24
CA GLY A 331 -31.88 -10.40 6.91
C GLY A 331 -30.85 -10.37 8.04
N TRP A 332 -31.21 -9.90 9.23
CA TRP A 332 -30.35 -9.90 10.42
C TRP A 332 -30.90 -10.80 11.52
N SER A 333 -30.01 -11.52 12.21
CA SER A 333 -30.33 -12.36 13.37
C SER A 333 -29.49 -11.99 14.58
N ALA A 334 -30.04 -12.21 15.78
CA ALA A 334 -29.32 -11.95 17.03
C ALA A 334 -28.16 -12.94 17.17
N VAL A 335 -27.05 -12.47 17.74
CA VAL A 335 -25.88 -13.29 18.06
C VAL A 335 -25.79 -13.42 19.58
N ASP A 336 -25.69 -14.66 20.07
CA ASP A 336 -25.52 -14.91 21.50
C ASP A 336 -24.07 -14.67 21.96
N GLN A 337 -23.91 -14.53 23.27
CA GLN A 337 -22.60 -14.31 23.90
C GLN A 337 -21.58 -15.39 23.53
N THR A 338 -21.95 -16.68 23.62
CA THR A 338 -21.06 -17.81 23.34
C THR A 338 -20.48 -17.71 21.91
N THR A 339 -21.32 -17.36 20.95
CA THR A 339 -20.92 -17.17 19.56
C THR A 339 -20.00 -15.95 19.42
N ALA A 340 -20.37 -14.81 20.02
CA ALA A 340 -19.59 -13.58 19.97
C ALA A 340 -18.22 -13.70 20.65
N GLU A 341 -18.09 -14.53 21.69
CA GLU A 341 -16.81 -14.87 22.34
C GLU A 341 -15.89 -15.70 21.43
N GLY A 342 -16.45 -16.38 20.41
CA GLY A 342 -15.71 -17.17 19.43
C GLY A 342 -15.26 -16.41 18.18
N VAL A 343 -15.71 -15.16 17.99
CA VAL A 343 -15.36 -14.34 16.83
C VAL A 343 -14.21 -13.41 17.21
N TRP A 344 -13.01 -13.71 16.73
CA TRP A 344 -11.76 -13.04 17.11
C TRP A 344 -11.16 -12.23 15.98
N GLY A 345 -10.78 -10.99 16.29
CA GLY A 345 -10.08 -10.10 15.38
C GLY A 345 -8.73 -9.66 15.93
N ARG A 346 -7.73 -9.64 15.05
CA ARG A 346 -6.38 -9.15 15.29
C ARG A 346 -6.05 -8.06 14.28
N GLY A 347 -5.27 -7.08 14.70
CA GLY A 347 -4.70 -6.13 13.76
C GLY A 347 -3.79 -5.12 14.41
N TYR A 348 -2.69 -4.81 13.71
CA TYR A 348 -1.61 -3.98 14.21
C TYR A 348 -1.83 -2.51 13.87
N VAL A 349 -2.03 -1.72 14.92
CA VAL A 349 -2.45 -0.30 14.84
C VAL A 349 -1.28 0.69 15.00
N TYR A 350 -0.03 0.22 15.02
CA TYR A 350 1.13 1.06 15.33
C TYR A 350 2.07 1.21 14.12
N GLY A 351 2.21 2.41 13.59
CA GLY A 351 3.07 2.72 12.46
C GLY A 351 3.56 4.16 12.53
N TYR A 352 4.53 4.50 11.69
CA TYR A 352 4.83 5.88 11.35
C TYR A 352 4.11 6.19 10.03
N ASP A 353 3.80 7.47 9.80
CA ASP A 353 3.26 7.90 8.51
C ASP A 353 4.37 7.77 7.44
N GLU A 354 4.12 6.96 6.42
CA GLU A 354 5.09 6.64 5.36
C GLU A 354 5.39 7.87 4.47
N ASP A 355 4.52 8.88 4.49
CA ASP A 355 4.64 10.11 3.69
C ASP A 355 5.40 11.25 4.40
N GLU A 356 5.78 11.09 5.68
CA GLU A 356 6.59 12.07 6.45
C GLU A 356 8.09 12.08 6.06
N THR A 357 8.36 12.03 4.76
CA THR A 357 9.70 12.14 4.14
C THR A 357 9.80 13.28 3.11
N GLY A 358 8.83 14.21 3.16
CA GLY A 358 8.73 15.40 2.33
C GLY A 358 9.64 16.55 2.77
N PRO A 359 9.89 17.52 1.86
CA PRO A 359 10.80 18.64 2.12
C PRO A 359 10.29 19.63 3.17
N CYS A 360 9.01 19.59 3.51
CA CYS A 360 8.39 20.46 4.51
C CYS A 360 8.39 19.86 5.92
N ASP A 361 8.78 18.59 6.06
CA ASP A 361 8.78 17.91 7.35
C ASP A 361 9.96 18.36 8.21
N ASP A 362 9.78 18.27 9.53
CA ASP A 362 10.83 18.62 10.48
C ASP A 362 12.04 17.70 10.32
N GLN A 363 13.21 18.31 10.13
CA GLN A 363 14.48 17.64 9.88
C GLN A 363 15.59 18.20 10.75
N VAL A 364 16.54 17.33 11.13
CA VAL A 364 17.81 17.74 11.75
C VAL A 364 18.99 17.20 10.95
N GLY A 365 20.02 18.01 10.74
CA GLY A 365 21.13 17.63 9.86
C GLY A 365 22.34 18.55 9.95
N CYS A 366 23.30 18.34 9.04
CA CYS A 366 24.59 19.03 9.07
C CYS A 366 24.50 20.54 8.74
N GLY A 367 23.35 21.00 8.23
CA GLY A 367 23.18 22.35 7.68
C GLY A 367 23.95 22.52 6.36
N GLY A 368 23.42 23.35 5.46
CA GLY A 368 23.98 23.60 4.13
C GLY A 368 22.92 23.52 3.03
N ASP A 369 23.16 24.20 1.91
CA ASP A 369 22.21 24.27 0.78
C ASP A 369 22.40 23.15 -0.25
N GLY A 370 23.27 22.17 0.04
CA GLY A 370 23.57 21.01 -0.81
C GLY A 370 24.30 21.33 -2.10
N ARG A 371 24.80 22.56 -2.32
CA ARG A 371 25.38 22.94 -3.63
C ARG A 371 26.78 22.41 -3.82
N GLY A 372 26.94 21.53 -4.81
CA GLY A 372 28.23 20.95 -5.20
C GLY A 372 28.81 19.99 -4.16
N MET A 373 28.03 19.59 -3.16
CA MET A 373 28.39 18.61 -2.14
C MET A 373 27.14 18.07 -1.47
N ALA A 374 27.02 16.75 -1.44
CA ALA A 374 25.95 16.06 -0.71
C ALA A 374 25.94 16.42 0.78
N VAL A 375 24.75 16.76 1.27
CA VAL A 375 24.45 16.99 2.69
C VAL A 375 23.50 15.92 3.20
N TRP A 376 23.54 15.66 4.51
CA TRP A 376 22.65 14.71 5.16
C TRP A 376 21.73 15.41 6.17
N ASN A 377 20.50 14.90 6.25
CA ASN A 377 19.49 15.24 7.24
C ASN A 377 18.80 13.96 7.73
N VAL A 378 17.99 14.09 8.79
CA VAL A 378 17.12 13.04 9.30
C VAL A 378 15.73 13.64 9.52
N HIS A 379 14.71 13.05 8.91
CA HIS A 379 13.30 13.36 9.20
C HIS A 379 12.98 12.90 10.62
N LEU A 380 12.49 13.81 11.46
CA LEU A 380 12.38 13.55 12.90
C LEU A 380 11.31 12.53 13.25
N MET A 381 10.13 12.60 12.62
CA MET A 381 9.03 11.67 12.88
C MET A 381 9.27 10.29 12.26
N ALA A 382 9.63 10.25 10.98
CA ALA A 382 9.93 8.99 10.29
C ALA A 382 11.24 8.34 10.74
N VAL A 383 12.16 9.07 11.39
CA VAL A 383 13.55 8.62 11.67
C VAL A 383 14.23 8.12 10.38
N SER A 384 14.08 8.91 9.32
CA SER A 384 14.51 8.55 7.95
C SER A 384 15.73 9.36 7.54
N LEU A 385 16.81 8.71 7.11
CA LEU A 385 17.95 9.39 6.50
C LEU A 385 17.54 10.05 5.19
N ASN A 386 17.81 11.35 5.08
CA ASN A 386 17.71 12.12 3.86
C ASN A 386 19.10 12.54 3.38
N LEU A 387 19.41 12.33 2.11
CA LEU A 387 20.59 12.91 1.46
C LEU A 387 20.12 13.87 0.38
N THR A 388 20.76 15.03 0.27
CA THR A 388 20.46 16.02 -0.78
C THR A 388 21.76 16.53 -1.39
N ASP A 389 21.84 16.60 -2.72
CA ASP A 389 22.94 17.23 -3.45
C ASP A 389 22.38 18.01 -4.66
N THR A 390 22.87 19.22 -4.87
CA THR A 390 22.64 20.04 -6.06
C THR A 390 23.96 20.19 -6.81
N PRO A 391 24.39 19.18 -7.59
CA PRO A 391 25.70 19.20 -8.25
C PRO A 391 25.78 20.25 -9.38
N ILE A 392 24.63 20.62 -9.96
CA ILE A 392 24.55 21.60 -11.05
C ILE A 392 23.57 22.69 -10.63
N ALA A 393 24.06 23.94 -10.60
CA ALA A 393 23.23 25.12 -10.42
C ALA A 393 23.73 26.24 -11.33
N TYR A 394 22.81 26.89 -12.04
CA TYR A 394 23.07 28.02 -12.91
C TYR A 394 22.05 29.14 -12.68
N SER A 395 22.55 30.35 -12.44
CA SER A 395 21.72 31.54 -12.28
C SER A 395 21.72 32.33 -13.59
N ASN A 396 20.61 32.23 -14.33
CA ASN A 396 20.42 32.95 -15.58
C ASN A 396 20.30 34.47 -15.34
N PRO A 397 20.84 35.33 -16.23
CA PRO A 397 20.59 36.78 -16.16
C PRO A 397 19.10 37.16 -16.29
N VAL A 398 18.32 36.32 -16.99
CA VAL A 398 16.87 36.46 -17.19
C VAL A 398 16.23 35.07 -17.07
N GLY A 399 15.13 34.96 -16.35
CA GLY A 399 14.38 33.70 -16.16
C GLY A 399 14.68 32.98 -14.84
N PRO A 400 14.04 31.82 -14.59
CA PRO A 400 14.23 31.07 -13.36
C PRO A 400 15.66 30.50 -13.26
N LYS A 401 16.10 30.26 -12.03
CA LYS A 401 17.35 29.53 -11.77
C LYS A 401 17.18 28.09 -12.24
N ILE A 402 18.23 27.53 -12.83
CA ILE A 402 18.29 26.12 -13.20
C ILE A 402 19.12 25.43 -12.13
N ALA A 403 18.55 24.44 -11.46
CA ALA A 403 19.26 23.61 -10.50
C ALA A 403 18.82 22.17 -10.73
N PHE A 404 19.76 21.23 -10.71
CA PHE A 404 19.47 19.80 -10.64
C PHE A 404 19.75 19.34 -9.22
N THR A 405 18.73 18.91 -8.51
CA THR A 405 18.81 18.47 -7.13
C THR A 405 18.45 16.99 -7.04
N ALA A 406 19.39 16.16 -6.61
CA ALA A 406 19.15 14.76 -6.29
C ALA A 406 18.82 14.62 -4.80
N ARG A 407 17.85 13.77 -4.48
CA ARG A 407 17.43 13.47 -3.11
C ARG A 407 17.36 11.97 -2.89
N TYR A 408 17.83 11.50 -1.76
CA TYR A 408 17.62 10.13 -1.29
C TYR A 408 16.80 10.16 -0.02
N ASN A 409 15.76 9.33 0.04
CA ASN A 409 14.93 9.16 1.23
C ASN A 409 14.97 7.69 1.64
N GLN A 410 15.61 7.38 2.78
CA GLN A 410 15.75 6.00 3.23
C GLN A 410 14.41 5.29 3.36
N ARG A 411 13.37 5.96 3.86
CA ARG A 411 12.04 5.40 4.07
C ARG A 411 11.03 5.66 2.95
N ASP A 412 11.49 6.03 1.76
CA ASP A 412 10.60 6.26 0.62
C ASP A 412 9.92 4.94 0.17
N VAL A 413 8.59 4.95 0.16
CA VAL A 413 7.71 3.86 -0.29
C VAL A 413 7.00 4.19 -1.61
N ASN A 414 7.07 5.45 -2.06
CA ASN A 414 6.26 6.03 -3.13
C ASN A 414 6.95 5.95 -4.49
N GLN A 415 7.54 4.78 -4.77
CA GLN A 415 8.21 4.50 -6.04
C GLN A 415 7.75 3.15 -6.60
N PRO A 416 7.67 3.01 -7.94
CA PRO A 416 7.39 1.73 -8.54
C PRO A 416 8.53 0.75 -8.28
N SER A 417 8.20 -0.54 -8.30
CA SER A 417 9.18 -1.63 -8.25
C SER A 417 10.15 -1.57 -9.44
N VAL A 418 9.66 -1.20 -10.62
CA VAL A 418 10.44 -1.07 -11.86
C VAL A 418 10.21 0.30 -12.49
N PHE A 419 11.29 1.08 -12.60
CA PHE A 419 11.23 2.40 -13.22
C PHE A 419 11.07 2.31 -14.74
N ALA A 420 10.15 3.12 -15.26
CA ALA A 420 9.95 3.32 -16.68
C ALA A 420 10.27 4.74 -17.16
N TYR A 421 10.90 5.50 -16.28
CA TYR A 421 11.32 6.88 -16.49
C TYR A 421 12.77 7.04 -16.01
N PRO A 422 13.48 8.10 -16.45
CA PRO A 422 14.83 8.38 -15.98
C PRO A 422 14.88 8.46 -14.44
N ASN A 423 15.80 7.74 -13.82
CA ASN A 423 15.92 7.62 -12.37
C ASN A 423 17.39 7.52 -11.97
N LEU A 424 17.68 7.72 -10.68
CA LEU A 424 19.01 7.58 -10.09
C LEU A 424 19.13 6.28 -9.27
N GLY A 425 18.20 5.34 -9.45
CA GLY A 425 18.05 4.13 -8.66
C GLY A 425 16.99 4.25 -7.56
N PRO A 426 16.74 3.15 -6.83
CA PRO A 426 15.68 3.11 -5.84
C PRO A 426 15.91 4.11 -4.70
N LYS A 427 14.82 4.70 -4.21
CA LYS A 427 14.76 5.71 -3.15
C LYS A 427 15.46 7.03 -3.47
N TRP A 428 15.91 7.19 -4.72
CA TRP A 428 16.43 8.45 -5.23
C TRP A 428 15.40 9.15 -6.11
N THR A 429 15.23 10.45 -5.90
CA THR A 429 14.41 11.34 -6.73
C THR A 429 15.24 12.53 -7.20
N PHE A 430 14.75 13.26 -8.20
CA PHE A 430 15.35 14.53 -8.63
C PHE A 430 14.30 15.49 -9.19
N ASP A 431 14.58 16.79 -9.10
CA ASP A 431 13.62 17.88 -9.36
C ASP A 431 13.28 18.13 -10.85
N TRP A 432 13.77 17.31 -11.78
CA TRP A 432 13.49 17.42 -13.22
C TRP A 432 12.52 16.35 -13.73
N VAL A 433 12.10 15.42 -12.88
CA VAL A 433 11.04 14.45 -13.17
C VAL A 433 10.07 14.44 -12.01
N SER A 434 8.79 14.66 -12.31
CA SER A 434 7.69 14.53 -11.36
C SER A 434 6.56 13.73 -12.01
N ALA A 435 5.89 12.92 -11.22
CA ALA A 435 4.66 12.24 -11.61
C ALA A 435 3.64 12.39 -10.49
N ILE A 436 2.35 12.34 -10.86
CA ILE A 436 1.24 12.24 -9.92
C ILE A 436 0.60 10.88 -10.18
N ILE A 437 0.53 10.06 -9.15
CA ILE A 437 -0.23 8.81 -9.15
C ILE A 437 -1.43 9.08 -8.27
N ASP A 438 -2.62 9.03 -8.86
CA ASP A 438 -3.89 9.27 -8.18
C ASP A 438 -4.74 8.00 -8.27
N ASN A 439 -5.40 7.64 -7.17
CA ASN A 439 -6.48 6.67 -7.18
C ASN A 439 -7.80 7.45 -7.02
N PRO A 440 -8.53 7.71 -8.11
CA PRO A 440 -9.74 8.53 -8.05
C PRO A 440 -10.88 7.90 -7.24
N ASN A 441 -10.76 6.62 -6.85
CA ASN A 441 -11.77 5.90 -6.08
C ASN A 441 -11.58 6.01 -4.55
N GLN A 442 -10.53 6.66 -4.07
CA GLN A 442 -10.16 6.68 -2.63
C GLN A 442 -10.13 8.10 -2.04
N GLN A 443 -11.01 9.00 -2.50
CA GLN A 443 -11.07 10.40 -2.05
C GLN A 443 -11.99 10.66 -0.86
#